data_AF-A0AAX6MVW0-F1
#
_entry.id   AF-A0AAX6MVW0-F1
#
_cell.length_a   1.000
_cell.length_b   1.000
_cell.length_c   1.000
_cell.angle_alpha   90.00
_cell.angle_beta   90.00
_cell.angle_gamma   90.00
#
_symmetry.space_group_name_H-M   'P 1'
#
loop_
_entity.id
_entity.type
_entity.pdbx_description
1 polymer ?
#
loop_
_entity_poly.entity_id
_entity_poly.type
_entity_poly.pdbx_seq_one_letter_code
_entity_poly.pdbx_strand_id
1 'polypeptide(L)'
;MDYGSVFFSSTAGVESIRHHGAITQTVAFTPGLTIIANNVGVDNEWGVKLDSIGDNFKAGVSYVTGNGTVQISYPSTDAPHNSSMPANSTLVPFPSDLASGATATTVRTKPYARPGYELPLANGIPLRIMALGASTTRGDSPEEGIDNNGFRRPLREKLTAIGNKVNYVGTQRLGNMTDNDIEAYPGVVTKTIHGNAKKAVPKSKPNLFLVNAGSNDCFQHVDIDNFYKRYDALVRYLLEASPRSTIIMCTILPTWDKRFNGREEVWKVNPQIRRLAKIYKQQELPVVLAELQGPDGIQDENLASDGMHPGTAGYEMMATKMYQAIVEADARGFLQPPEPVPGILDDGDEERKDEDYKKWVERKKKLENALEAAEQKEIHRMLAELEKIKNEKDKPKEKKAKSTKLRRRPKMLF
;
A
#
# COMPACT_ATOMS: atom_id res chain seq x y z
N MET A 1 2.72 77.00 8.91
CA MET A 1 3.90 77.09 9.78
C MET A 1 4.83 75.98 9.36
N ASP A 2 5.99 76.40 8.81
CA ASP A 2 7.24 75.71 8.42
C ASP A 2 7.16 74.37 7.66
N TYR A 3 7.48 74.27 6.35
CA TYR A 3 8.70 74.56 5.56
C TYR A 3 9.98 73.80 5.97
N GLY A 4 10.53 73.02 5.03
CA GLY A 4 11.85 72.39 5.17
C GLY A 4 12.19 71.35 4.07
N SER A 5 12.34 71.82 2.83
CA SER A 5 12.91 71.10 1.69
C SER A 5 14.44 71.16 1.67
N VAL A 6 15.17 70.09 1.29
CA VAL A 6 16.52 70.17 0.71
C VAL A 6 16.74 69.08 -0.35
N PHE A 7 17.26 69.51 -1.51
CA PHE A 7 17.67 68.77 -2.72
C PHE A 7 19.22 68.67 -2.81
N PHE A 8 19.71 67.97 -3.86
CA PHE A 8 21.07 67.88 -4.45
C PHE A 8 21.94 66.68 -4.00
N SER A 9 22.76 66.01 -4.84
CA SER A 9 23.13 66.13 -6.26
C SER A 9 23.85 64.84 -6.70
N SER A 10 23.79 64.52 -7.99
CA SER A 10 24.66 63.56 -8.69
C SER A 10 26.12 64.05 -8.79
N THR A 11 27.07 63.11 -8.89
CA THR A 11 28.27 63.28 -9.74
C THR A 11 28.75 61.92 -10.25
N ALA A 12 28.97 61.87 -11.57
CA ALA A 12 29.60 60.80 -12.31
C ALA A 12 31.12 60.80 -12.11
N GLY A 13 31.74 59.61 -12.20
CA GLY A 13 33.17 59.43 -12.40
C GLY A 13 33.38 58.41 -13.51
N VAL A 14 33.84 58.90 -14.67
CA VAL A 14 34.34 58.09 -15.79
C VAL A 14 35.86 58.10 -15.69
N GLU A 15 36.49 56.94 -15.61
CA GLU A 15 37.85 56.76 -16.11
C GLU A 15 37.95 55.44 -16.87
N SER A 16 38.50 55.55 -18.07
CA SER A 16 38.77 54.51 -19.05
C SER A 16 40.29 54.34 -19.09
N ILE A 17 40.79 53.11 -19.27
CA ILE A 17 41.88 52.75 -20.20
C ILE A 17 42.05 51.21 -20.32
N ARG A 18 41.68 50.74 -21.52
CA ARG A 18 42.33 49.78 -22.47
C ARG A 18 42.67 48.32 -22.12
N HIS A 19 41.94 47.47 -22.86
CA HIS A 19 42.36 46.34 -23.74
C HIS A 19 43.22 45.18 -23.21
N HIS A 20 42.70 43.94 -23.32
CA HIS A 20 42.88 43.04 -24.49
C HIS A 20 41.97 41.79 -24.39
N GLY A 21 41.42 41.34 -25.53
CA GLY A 21 40.97 39.95 -25.73
C GLY A 21 39.46 39.70 -25.80
N ALA A 22 38.81 40.13 -26.88
CA ALA A 22 37.49 39.66 -27.26
C ALA A 22 37.60 38.37 -28.10
N ILE A 23 36.75 37.38 -27.81
CA ILE A 23 36.17 36.50 -28.85
C ILE A 23 34.67 36.63 -28.73
N THR A 24 34.09 37.33 -29.70
CA THR A 24 32.67 37.47 -29.95
C THR A 24 32.19 36.25 -30.73
N GLN A 25 31.12 35.60 -30.29
CA GLN A 25 30.19 34.93 -31.19
C GLN A 25 28.80 35.52 -30.98
N THR A 26 28.31 36.15 -32.04
CA THR A 26 26.96 36.66 -32.21
C THR A 26 26.09 35.54 -32.75
N VAL A 27 24.95 35.26 -32.11
CA VAL A 27 23.81 34.60 -32.79
C VAL A 27 22.53 35.33 -32.42
N ALA A 28 21.72 35.55 -33.46
CA ALA A 28 20.71 36.58 -33.61
C ALA A 28 19.42 36.34 -32.82
N PHE A 29 18.79 37.45 -32.42
CA PHE A 29 17.39 37.50 -32.02
C PHE A 29 16.49 37.56 -33.27
N THR A 30 15.54 36.63 -33.37
CA THR A 30 14.34 36.78 -34.20
C THR A 30 13.16 37.20 -33.32
N PRO A 31 12.41 38.27 -33.65
CA PRO A 31 11.24 38.68 -32.90
C PRO A 31 10.01 37.91 -33.37
N GLY A 32 9.24 37.36 -32.44
CA GLY A 32 7.99 36.69 -32.77
C GLY A 32 7.48 35.78 -31.65
N LEU A 33 7.09 36.36 -30.51
CA LEU A 33 6.13 35.68 -29.63
C LEU A 33 5.24 36.73 -28.96
N THR A 34 4.04 36.87 -29.52
CA THR A 34 2.92 37.57 -28.89
C THR A 34 2.55 36.82 -27.63
N ILE A 35 2.74 37.44 -26.46
CA ILE A 35 2.17 36.98 -25.20
C ILE A 35 0.68 37.33 -25.25
N ILE A 36 -0.17 36.35 -25.57
CA ILE A 36 -1.61 36.47 -25.34
C ILE A 36 -1.85 36.04 -23.89
N ALA A 37 -1.99 37.01 -23.00
CA ALA A 37 -2.52 36.77 -21.66
C ALA A 37 -4.04 36.57 -21.78
N ASN A 38 -4.47 35.31 -21.92
CA ASN A 38 -5.87 34.96 -21.75
C ASN A 38 -6.12 34.62 -20.29
N ASN A 39 -6.69 35.57 -19.54
CA ASN A 39 -7.47 35.27 -18.36
C ASN A 39 -8.70 34.47 -18.80
N VAL A 40 -8.74 33.19 -18.49
CA VAL A 40 -9.97 32.40 -18.56
C VAL A 40 -10.49 32.30 -17.13
N GLY A 41 -11.46 33.14 -16.81
CA GLY A 41 -12.36 32.91 -15.69
C GLY A 41 -13.26 31.73 -16.05
N VAL A 42 -13.24 30.69 -15.23
CA VAL A 42 -14.25 29.64 -15.25
C VAL A 42 -14.86 29.63 -13.87
N ASP A 43 -16.00 30.30 -13.76
CA ASP A 43 -16.94 30.11 -12.66
C ASP A 43 -17.59 28.73 -12.88
N ASN A 44 -17.40 27.81 -11.93
CA ASN A 44 -18.18 26.57 -11.85
C ASN A 44 -19.08 26.62 -10.60
N GLU A 45 -20.35 26.22 -10.77
CA GLU A 45 -21.45 26.31 -9.80
C GLU A 45 -21.33 25.35 -8.59
N TRP A 46 -20.12 25.05 -8.12
CA TRP A 46 -19.89 24.37 -6.85
C TRP A 46 -18.89 25.20 -6.05
N GLY A 47 -19.42 26.16 -5.28
CA GLY A 47 -18.67 27.11 -4.47
C GLY A 47 -17.82 26.48 -3.36
N VAL A 48 -16.73 25.81 -3.75
CA VAL A 48 -15.63 25.45 -2.87
C VAL A 48 -14.41 26.23 -3.35
N LYS A 49 -14.10 27.32 -2.64
CA LYS A 49 -12.84 28.05 -2.78
C LYS A 49 -11.69 27.08 -2.56
N LEU A 50 -10.92 26.81 -3.61
CA LEU A 50 -9.64 26.11 -3.57
C LEU A 50 -8.52 27.03 -3.02
N ASP A 51 -8.88 27.90 -2.07
CA ASP A 51 -8.02 28.94 -1.51
C ASP A 51 -7.30 28.44 -0.24
N SER A 52 -7.36 27.13 0.07
CA SER A 52 -6.69 26.54 1.25
C SER A 52 -5.45 25.71 0.93
N ILE A 53 -4.99 25.71 -0.32
CA ILE A 53 -3.69 25.13 -0.71
C ILE A 53 -2.81 26.33 -1.05
N GLY A 54 -2.08 26.82 -0.04
CA GLY A 54 -1.42 28.12 -0.03
C GLY A 54 -0.62 28.49 -1.29
N ASP A 55 -0.47 29.80 -1.48
CA ASP A 55 -0.02 30.52 -2.68
C ASP A 55 1.38 30.17 -3.24
N ASN A 56 2.02 29.09 -2.81
CA ASN A 56 3.34 28.63 -3.27
C ASN A 56 3.30 27.58 -4.39
N PHE A 57 2.14 27.23 -4.96
CA PHE A 57 2.04 26.24 -6.05
C PHE A 57 2.10 26.80 -7.48
N LYS A 58 2.35 28.10 -7.65
CA LYS A 58 2.53 28.74 -8.97
C LYS A 58 3.99 29.11 -9.26
N ALA A 59 4.91 28.14 -9.27
CA ALA A 59 6.19 28.28 -9.97
C ALA A 59 6.93 26.95 -10.09
N GLY A 60 7.20 26.51 -11.32
CA GLY A 60 8.35 25.63 -11.62
C GLY A 60 8.07 24.14 -11.75
N VAL A 61 7.54 23.73 -12.91
CA VAL A 61 7.83 22.39 -13.45
C VAL A 61 8.71 22.59 -14.68
N SER A 62 9.99 22.28 -14.57
CA SER A 62 10.92 22.24 -15.71
C SER A 62 10.86 20.87 -16.38
N TYR A 63 10.59 20.87 -17.69
CA TYR A 63 10.40 19.70 -18.53
C TYR A 63 11.75 19.14 -19.04
N VAL A 64 11.91 17.82 -19.04
CA VAL A 64 12.97 17.14 -19.80
C VAL A 64 12.31 16.38 -20.94
N THR A 65 12.38 16.92 -22.15
CA THR A 65 11.88 16.27 -23.38
C THR A 65 13.00 15.48 -24.04
N GLY A 66 12.91 14.14 -24.02
CA GLY A 66 13.76 13.24 -24.80
C GLY A 66 12.93 12.41 -25.77
N ASN A 67 12.88 12.84 -27.03
CA ASN A 67 12.07 12.22 -28.09
C ASN A 67 12.56 10.82 -28.50
N GLY A 68 11.61 9.97 -28.90
CA GLY A 68 11.89 8.76 -29.68
C GLY A 68 10.69 7.81 -29.67
N THR A 69 9.90 7.85 -30.73
CA THR A 69 8.70 7.03 -30.96
C THR A 69 9.06 5.75 -31.72
N VAL A 70 8.42 4.62 -31.40
CA VAL A 70 8.30 3.46 -32.31
C VAL A 70 6.90 2.87 -32.18
N GLN A 71 6.26 2.64 -33.33
CA GLN A 71 5.03 1.87 -33.52
C GLN A 71 5.41 0.49 -34.04
N ILE A 72 4.83 -0.60 -33.53
CA ILE A 72 4.83 -1.89 -34.24
C ILE A 72 3.46 -2.55 -34.16
N SER A 73 2.88 -2.76 -35.34
CA SER A 73 1.68 -3.54 -35.63
C SER A 73 1.97 -5.04 -35.61
N TYR A 74 0.97 -5.85 -35.26
CA TYR A 74 1.07 -7.31 -35.32
C TYR A 74 0.84 -7.82 -36.75
N PRO A 75 1.73 -8.66 -37.30
CA PRO A 75 1.37 -9.51 -38.43
C PRO A 75 0.90 -10.87 -37.91
N SER A 76 -0.35 -11.22 -38.20
CA SER A 76 -0.77 -12.62 -38.32
C SER A 76 -0.16 -13.20 -39.59
N THR A 77 0.44 -14.38 -39.46
CA THR A 77 0.68 -15.44 -40.45
C THR A 77 0.94 -15.05 -41.91
N ASP A 78 2.14 -15.34 -42.41
CA ASP A 78 2.33 -16.17 -43.61
C ASP A 78 3.80 -16.59 -43.76
N ALA A 79 4.01 -17.89 -43.96
CA ALA A 79 5.32 -18.52 -44.15
C ALA A 79 5.79 -18.43 -45.61
N PRO A 80 7.10 -18.25 -45.87
CA PRO A 80 7.69 -18.64 -47.14
C PRO A 80 8.54 -19.90 -46.99
N HIS A 81 8.21 -20.90 -47.81
CA HIS A 81 9.08 -22.00 -48.20
C HIS A 81 10.46 -21.49 -48.65
N ASN A 82 11.54 -22.12 -48.19
CA ASN A 82 12.73 -22.20 -49.04
C ASN A 82 13.43 -23.55 -48.97
N SER A 83 13.58 -24.08 -50.18
CA SER A 83 14.32 -25.26 -50.61
C SER A 83 15.82 -25.10 -50.42
N SER A 84 16.46 -26.18 -49.94
CA SER A 84 17.79 -26.69 -50.31
C SER A 84 18.60 -27.12 -49.08
N MET A 85 18.53 -28.42 -48.77
CA MET A 85 19.56 -29.14 -48.01
C MET A 85 20.61 -29.70 -48.99
N PRO A 86 21.85 -29.95 -48.54
CA PRO A 86 22.42 -31.26 -48.82
C PRO A 86 22.81 -32.01 -47.54
N ALA A 87 22.82 -33.33 -47.71
CA ALA A 87 22.77 -34.38 -46.70
C ALA A 87 24.07 -34.56 -45.91
N ASN A 88 23.96 -34.75 -44.59
CA ASN A 88 24.28 -36.03 -43.97
C ASN A 88 23.77 -36.09 -42.51
N SER A 89 23.41 -37.29 -42.07
CA SER A 89 22.98 -37.70 -40.71
C SER A 89 21.47 -37.70 -40.42
N THR A 90 20.95 -38.91 -40.49
CA THR A 90 19.66 -39.43 -40.00
C THR A 90 19.32 -39.07 -38.55
N LEU A 91 18.08 -38.63 -38.30
CA LEU A 91 17.20 -39.12 -37.22
C LEU A 91 15.72 -38.75 -37.52
N VAL A 92 14.85 -39.68 -37.14
CA VAL A 92 13.40 -39.86 -37.43
C VAL A 92 12.49 -38.94 -36.54
N PRO A 93 11.16 -38.81 -36.79
CA PRO A 93 10.37 -37.59 -36.60
C PRO A 93 9.77 -37.33 -35.20
N PHE A 94 9.29 -36.09 -35.02
CA PHE A 94 8.59 -35.47 -33.87
C PHE A 94 7.59 -36.36 -33.09
N PRO A 95 7.36 -36.06 -31.79
CA PRO A 95 6.24 -35.18 -31.45
C PRO A 95 6.59 -34.06 -30.46
N SER A 96 5.89 -32.94 -30.67
CA SER A 96 5.44 -31.95 -29.69
C SER A 96 5.47 -32.44 -28.24
N ASP A 97 6.23 -31.73 -27.39
CA ASP A 97 5.68 -31.04 -26.22
C ASP A 97 6.78 -30.30 -25.46
N LEU A 98 6.49 -29.04 -25.15
CA LEU A 98 6.94 -28.34 -23.95
C LEU A 98 8.45 -28.39 -23.62
N ALA A 99 9.22 -27.42 -24.13
CA ALA A 99 10.44 -27.02 -23.41
C ALA A 99 10.84 -25.56 -23.67
N SER A 100 10.74 -24.80 -22.59
CA SER A 100 11.69 -23.77 -22.18
C SER A 100 11.74 -22.46 -22.98
N GLY A 101 11.19 -21.42 -22.36
CA GLY A 101 11.47 -20.05 -22.78
C GLY A 101 10.64 -18.99 -22.06
N ALA A 102 10.31 -19.18 -20.78
CA ALA A 102 9.82 -18.07 -19.96
C ALA A 102 10.96 -17.06 -19.79
N THR A 103 11.06 -16.11 -20.72
CA THR A 103 11.89 -14.92 -20.57
C THR A 103 11.03 -13.85 -19.93
N ALA A 104 11.20 -13.67 -18.62
CA ALA A 104 10.70 -12.49 -17.94
C ALA A 104 11.35 -11.26 -18.58
N THR A 105 10.62 -10.58 -19.46
CA THR A 105 11.09 -9.32 -20.03
C THR A 105 10.66 -8.20 -19.09
N THR A 106 11.61 -7.71 -18.29
CA THR A 106 11.44 -6.46 -17.54
C THR A 106 11.23 -5.33 -18.55
N VAL A 107 9.98 -4.85 -18.67
CA VAL A 107 9.66 -3.67 -19.47
C VAL A 107 10.09 -2.44 -18.68
N ARG A 108 11.22 -1.84 -19.06
CA ARG A 108 11.54 -0.46 -18.65
C ARG A 108 10.73 0.49 -19.52
N THR A 109 9.68 1.06 -18.96
CA THR A 109 8.87 2.11 -19.57
C THR A 109 9.60 3.46 -19.44
N LYS A 110 9.51 4.31 -20.48
CA LYS A 110 9.96 5.70 -20.39
C LYS A 110 9.07 6.45 -19.38
N PRO A 111 9.59 7.48 -18.69
CA PRO A 111 8.77 8.38 -17.88
C PRO A 111 7.60 8.91 -18.73
N TYR A 112 6.37 8.66 -18.30
CA TYR A 112 5.17 9.19 -18.95
C TYR A 112 4.84 10.55 -18.33
N ALA A 113 4.75 11.59 -19.15
CA ALA A 113 4.24 12.88 -18.70
C ALA A 113 2.74 12.72 -18.41
N ARG A 114 2.34 12.63 -17.12
CA ARG A 114 0.95 12.49 -16.70
C ARG A 114 0.16 13.77 -17.03
N PRO A 115 -0.87 13.72 -17.89
CA PRO A 115 -1.76 14.84 -18.12
C PRO A 115 -2.75 14.95 -16.94
N GLY A 116 -2.69 16.04 -16.16
CA GLY A 116 -3.65 16.34 -15.10
C GLY A 116 -3.56 15.44 -13.86
N TYR A 117 -3.57 16.05 -12.67
CA TYR A 117 -3.58 15.31 -11.39
C TYR A 117 -4.90 14.55 -11.15
N GLU A 118 -5.93 14.77 -11.97
CA GLU A 118 -7.28 14.23 -11.82
C GLU A 118 -7.51 12.89 -12.53
N LEU A 119 -6.61 12.46 -13.43
CA LEU A 119 -6.77 11.17 -14.14
C LEU A 119 -6.30 9.98 -13.30
N PRO A 120 -6.84 8.77 -13.50
CA PRO A 120 -6.34 7.59 -12.83
C PRO A 120 -4.83 7.35 -13.08
N LEU A 121 -4.09 6.99 -12.03
CA LEU A 121 -2.67 6.64 -12.13
C LEU A 121 -2.50 5.39 -12.98
N ALA A 122 -1.48 5.40 -13.85
CA ALA A 122 -1.15 4.30 -14.75
C ALA A 122 -2.39 3.75 -15.49
N ASN A 123 -3.25 4.64 -15.98
CA ASN A 123 -4.51 4.30 -16.67
C ASN A 123 -5.49 3.47 -15.83
N GLY A 124 -5.51 3.68 -14.52
CA GLY A 124 -6.50 3.09 -13.63
C GLY A 124 -6.21 1.64 -13.28
N ILE A 125 -4.94 1.21 -13.37
CA ILE A 125 -4.56 -0.11 -12.85
C ILE A 125 -4.98 -0.24 -11.37
N PRO A 126 -5.29 -1.47 -10.92
CA PRO A 126 -5.47 -1.76 -9.51
C PRO A 126 -4.18 -1.47 -8.72
N LEU A 127 -4.33 -0.87 -7.54
CA LEU A 127 -3.26 -0.67 -6.57
C LEU A 127 -3.52 -1.60 -5.40
N ARG A 128 -2.78 -2.72 -5.36
CA ARG A 128 -2.70 -3.63 -4.22
C ARG A 128 -1.59 -3.17 -3.28
N ILE A 129 -1.99 -2.48 -2.22
CA ILE A 129 -1.09 -1.71 -1.36
C ILE A 129 -0.79 -2.48 -0.08
N MET A 130 0.49 -2.68 0.25
CA MET A 130 0.88 -3.15 1.58
C MET A 130 1.60 -2.03 2.33
N ALA A 131 0.97 -1.57 3.41
CA ALA A 131 1.57 -0.62 4.34
C ALA A 131 2.39 -1.38 5.41
N LEU A 132 3.71 -1.18 5.39
CA LEU A 132 4.69 -1.83 6.25
C LEU A 132 5.27 -0.82 7.24
N GLY A 133 5.20 -1.15 8.53
CA GLY A 133 5.76 -0.30 9.56
C GLY A 133 5.46 -0.74 10.98
N ALA A 134 5.44 0.25 11.88
CA ALA A 134 5.10 0.07 13.28
C ALA A 134 3.84 0.86 13.68
N SER A 135 3.78 1.38 14.91
CA SER A 135 2.61 2.09 15.46
C SER A 135 2.17 3.28 14.61
N THR A 136 3.10 4.09 14.08
CA THR A 136 2.78 5.18 13.15
C THR A 136 2.10 4.69 11.87
N THR A 137 2.53 3.56 11.30
CA THR A 137 1.86 2.98 10.13
C THR A 137 0.52 2.38 10.48
N ARG A 138 0.42 1.81 11.68
CA ARG A 138 -0.79 1.26 12.28
C ARG A 138 -1.87 2.32 12.55
N GLY A 139 -1.49 3.60 12.59
CA GLY A 139 -2.39 4.70 12.87
C GLY A 139 -2.59 4.93 14.37
N ASP A 140 -1.72 4.38 15.22
CA ASP A 140 -1.78 4.58 16.68
C ASP A 140 -1.59 6.07 16.99
N SER A 141 -2.38 6.62 17.92
CA SER A 141 -2.22 7.98 18.44
C SER A 141 -3.00 8.13 19.75
N PRO A 142 -2.53 8.93 20.72
CA PRO A 142 -3.27 9.24 21.93
C PRO A 142 -4.36 10.32 21.73
N GLU A 143 -4.46 10.91 20.54
CA GLU A 143 -5.47 11.92 20.23
C GLU A 143 -6.88 11.31 20.21
N GLU A 144 -7.82 11.99 20.86
CA GLU A 144 -9.20 11.54 20.95
C GLU A 144 -9.86 11.51 19.55
N GLY A 145 -10.62 10.45 19.26
CA GLY A 145 -11.31 10.30 17.98
C GLY A 145 -10.47 9.70 16.84
N ILE A 146 -9.19 9.37 17.07
CA ILE A 146 -8.39 8.58 16.11
C ILE A 146 -8.94 7.16 16.05
N ASP A 147 -9.20 6.69 14.83
CA ASP A 147 -9.80 5.39 14.53
C ASP A 147 -8.79 4.32 14.10
N ASN A 148 -7.49 4.59 14.22
CA ASN A 148 -6.40 3.71 13.79
C ASN A 148 -6.40 3.39 12.27
N ASN A 149 -7.04 4.21 11.42
CA ASN A 149 -6.78 4.14 9.99
C ASN A 149 -5.45 4.81 9.62
N GLY A 150 -5.03 5.81 10.40
CA GLY A 150 -3.82 6.59 10.14
C GLY A 150 -3.86 7.26 8.76
N PHE A 151 -2.72 7.29 8.07
CA PHE A 151 -2.64 7.83 6.71
C PHE A 151 -3.38 6.99 5.66
N ARG A 152 -3.72 5.73 5.96
CA ARG A 152 -4.21 4.78 4.94
C ARG A 152 -5.54 5.20 4.35
N ARG A 153 -6.48 5.67 5.18
CA ARG A 153 -7.78 6.16 4.72
C ARG A 153 -7.66 7.37 3.80
N PRO A 154 -7.06 8.51 4.21
CA PRO A 154 -6.98 9.66 3.32
C PRO A 154 -6.15 9.39 2.07
N LEU A 155 -5.15 8.51 2.14
CA LEU A 155 -4.44 8.07 0.94
C LEU A 155 -5.36 7.26 0.00
N ARG A 156 -6.15 6.33 0.55
CA ARG A 156 -7.12 5.55 -0.24
C ARG A 156 -8.12 6.45 -0.93
N GLU A 157 -8.72 7.38 -0.19
CA GLU A 157 -9.70 8.33 -0.71
C GLU A 157 -9.11 9.15 -1.87
N LYS A 158 -7.86 9.62 -1.76
CA LYS A 158 -7.19 10.33 -2.87
C LYS A 158 -6.99 9.44 -4.10
N LEU A 159 -6.67 8.16 -3.92
CA LEU A 159 -6.42 7.22 -5.02
C LEU A 159 -7.72 6.74 -5.69
N THR A 160 -8.77 6.46 -4.91
CA THR A 160 -10.06 6.04 -5.44
C THR A 160 -10.81 7.20 -6.09
N ALA A 161 -10.68 8.42 -5.57
CA ALA A 161 -11.29 9.62 -6.16
C ALA A 161 -10.81 9.91 -7.58
N ILE A 162 -9.56 9.56 -7.90
CA ILE A 162 -9.02 9.67 -9.26
C ILE A 162 -9.26 8.42 -10.12
N GLY A 163 -9.99 7.41 -9.62
CA GLY A 163 -10.42 6.26 -10.41
C GLY A 163 -9.52 5.03 -10.39
N ASN A 164 -8.52 4.95 -9.50
CA ASN A 164 -7.82 3.68 -9.27
C ASN A 164 -8.62 2.79 -8.33
N LYS A 165 -8.74 1.50 -8.65
CA LYS A 165 -9.16 0.49 -7.67
C LYS A 165 -8.05 0.31 -6.64
N VAL A 166 -8.42 0.28 -5.36
CA VAL A 166 -7.46 0.13 -4.26
C VAL A 166 -7.86 -1.05 -3.38
N ASN A 167 -6.90 -1.91 -3.11
CA ASN A 167 -7.00 -3.00 -2.14
C ASN A 167 -5.78 -2.96 -1.21
N TYR A 168 -5.96 -2.59 0.06
CA TYR A 168 -4.94 -2.80 1.06
C TYR A 168 -4.82 -4.28 1.38
N VAL A 169 -3.60 -4.76 1.57
CA VAL A 169 -3.33 -6.15 1.93
C VAL A 169 -2.35 -6.23 3.09
N GLY A 170 -2.55 -7.25 3.92
CA GLY A 170 -1.77 -7.49 5.12
C GLY A 170 -2.33 -8.66 5.90
N THR A 171 -1.62 -9.08 6.94
CA THR A 171 -2.03 -10.17 7.83
C THR A 171 -2.87 -9.71 9.01
N GLN A 172 -2.99 -8.39 9.21
CA GLN A 172 -3.79 -7.78 10.26
C GLN A 172 -4.88 -6.90 9.65
N ARG A 173 -5.92 -6.67 10.44
CA ARG A 173 -7.00 -5.72 10.16
C ARG A 173 -7.12 -4.75 11.31
N LEU A 174 -7.13 -3.47 11.00
CA LEU A 174 -7.27 -2.44 12.01
C LEU A 174 -7.87 -1.17 11.46
N GLY A 175 -8.75 -0.57 12.25
CA GLY A 175 -9.45 0.66 11.93
C GLY A 175 -10.82 0.40 11.34
N ASN A 176 -11.57 1.48 11.12
CA ASN A 176 -12.98 1.41 10.74
C ASN A 176 -13.26 1.63 9.24
N MET A 177 -12.22 1.84 8.41
CA MET A 177 -12.42 1.86 6.96
C MET A 177 -12.76 0.46 6.44
N THR A 178 -13.48 0.36 5.31
CA THR A 178 -13.88 -0.94 4.74
C THR A 178 -12.67 -1.81 4.43
N ASP A 179 -11.71 -1.25 3.68
CA ASP A 179 -10.48 -1.90 3.25
C ASP A 179 -9.36 -1.66 4.28
N ASN A 180 -9.46 -2.32 5.45
CA ASN A 180 -8.63 -2.03 6.62
C ASN A 180 -7.46 -2.97 6.88
N ASP A 181 -7.03 -3.74 5.88
CA ASP A 181 -5.86 -4.60 6.03
C ASP A 181 -4.58 -3.78 6.21
N ILE A 182 -3.61 -4.37 6.90
CA ILE A 182 -2.33 -3.73 7.23
C ILE A 182 -1.27 -4.76 7.62
N GLU A 183 0.00 -4.39 7.43
CA GLU A 183 1.16 -5.16 7.87
C GLU A 183 2.06 -4.31 8.79
N ALA A 184 1.51 -3.84 9.92
CA ALA A 184 2.22 -2.97 10.85
C ALA A 184 2.07 -3.41 12.32
N TYR A 185 3.16 -3.32 13.09
CA TYR A 185 3.24 -3.89 14.45
C TYR A 185 3.83 -2.88 15.44
N PRO A 186 3.13 -2.50 16.52
CA PRO A 186 3.65 -1.52 17.48
C PRO A 186 5.00 -1.92 18.09
N GLY A 187 5.87 -0.94 18.32
CA GLY A 187 7.13 -1.13 19.05
C GLY A 187 8.22 -1.94 18.33
N VAL A 188 7.98 -2.45 17.11
CA VAL A 188 8.96 -3.29 16.43
C VAL A 188 9.95 -2.49 15.60
N VAL A 189 11.21 -2.93 15.61
CA VAL A 189 12.31 -2.39 14.80
C VAL A 189 12.25 -2.91 13.36
N THR A 190 12.97 -2.25 12.45
CA THR A 190 13.04 -2.55 11.00
C THR A 190 13.37 -4.00 10.70
N LYS A 191 14.23 -4.64 11.51
CA LYS A 191 14.55 -6.07 11.38
C LYS A 191 13.32 -6.98 11.54
N THR A 192 12.44 -6.66 12.50
CA THR A 192 11.22 -7.43 12.75
C THR A 192 10.19 -7.17 11.65
N ILE A 193 10.08 -5.93 11.17
CA ILE A 193 9.24 -5.58 10.00
C ILE A 193 9.66 -6.42 8.79
N HIS A 194 10.96 -6.52 8.52
CA HIS A 194 11.49 -7.40 7.47
C HIS A 194 11.13 -8.87 7.70
N GLY A 195 11.22 -9.38 8.94
CA GLY A 195 10.78 -10.73 9.28
C GLY A 195 9.28 -10.98 9.02
N ASN A 196 8.43 -9.98 9.25
CA ASN A 196 6.98 -10.08 8.97
C ASN A 196 6.68 -9.98 7.48
N ALA A 197 7.36 -9.07 6.76
CA ALA A 197 7.29 -8.98 5.30
C ALA A 197 7.61 -10.33 4.63
N LYS A 198 8.61 -11.07 5.15
CA LYS A 198 8.95 -12.42 4.66
C LYS A 198 7.79 -13.43 4.68
N LYS A 199 6.84 -13.24 5.59
CA LYS A 199 5.66 -14.11 5.75
C LYS A 199 4.46 -13.59 4.97
N ALA A 200 4.29 -12.27 4.89
CA ALA A 200 3.11 -11.63 4.32
C ALA A 200 3.22 -11.45 2.79
N VAL A 201 4.34 -10.92 2.30
CA VAL A 201 4.49 -10.53 0.88
C VAL A 201 4.27 -11.69 -0.09
N PRO A 202 4.79 -12.91 0.13
CA PRO A 202 4.58 -14.02 -0.80
C PRO A 202 3.11 -14.42 -0.95
N LYS A 203 2.25 -14.10 0.03
CA LYS A 203 0.82 -14.48 0.04
C LYS A 203 -0.06 -13.52 -0.74
N SER A 204 0.30 -12.24 -0.78
CA SER A 204 -0.55 -11.20 -1.38
C SER A 204 0.07 -10.49 -2.58
N LYS A 205 1.38 -10.62 -2.81
CA LYS A 205 2.10 -10.03 -3.97
C LYS A 205 1.67 -8.57 -4.27
N PRO A 206 1.87 -7.64 -3.32
CA PRO A 206 1.51 -6.23 -3.52
C PRO A 206 2.27 -5.62 -4.69
N ASN A 207 1.67 -4.72 -5.45
CA ASN A 207 2.36 -3.92 -6.46
C ASN A 207 2.76 -2.53 -5.97
N LEU A 208 2.33 -2.16 -4.75
CA LEU A 208 2.72 -0.90 -4.13
C LEU A 208 3.01 -1.13 -2.64
N PHE A 209 4.21 -0.75 -2.21
CA PHE A 209 4.60 -0.78 -0.81
C PHE A 209 4.70 0.64 -0.25
N LEU A 210 4.17 0.84 0.95
CA LEU A 210 4.37 2.06 1.73
C LEU A 210 5.22 1.68 2.95
N VAL A 211 6.46 2.16 3.02
CA VAL A 211 7.44 1.72 4.02
C VAL A 211 7.80 2.88 4.96
N ASN A 212 7.18 2.89 6.14
CA ASN A 212 7.58 3.75 7.25
C ASN A 212 8.13 2.89 8.40
N ALA A 213 9.44 2.64 8.35
CA ALA A 213 10.15 1.76 9.25
C ALA A 213 11.42 2.44 9.77
N GLY A 214 11.64 2.41 11.09
CA GLY A 214 12.88 2.90 11.71
C GLY A 214 12.69 3.81 12.91
N SER A 215 11.48 4.29 13.20
CA SER A 215 11.20 5.06 14.42
C SER A 215 11.59 4.27 15.68
N ASN A 216 11.24 2.99 15.74
CA ASN A 216 11.65 2.13 16.86
C ASN A 216 13.14 1.80 16.87
N ASP A 217 13.83 1.74 15.72
CA ASP A 217 15.29 1.65 15.73
C ASP A 217 15.88 2.88 16.43
N CYS A 218 15.32 4.07 16.17
CA CYS A 218 15.71 5.34 16.82
C CYS A 218 15.41 5.33 18.32
N PHE A 219 14.17 5.00 18.71
CA PHE A 219 13.75 4.96 20.12
C PHE A 219 14.44 3.88 20.95
N GLN A 220 14.98 2.84 20.31
CA GLN A 220 15.68 1.75 20.97
C GLN A 220 17.19 1.81 20.74
N HIS A 221 17.70 2.88 20.09
CA HIS A 221 19.13 3.09 19.79
C HIS A 221 19.81 1.91 19.11
N VAL A 222 19.10 1.22 18.22
CA VAL A 222 19.60 -0.01 17.58
C VAL A 222 20.54 0.35 16.43
N ASP A 223 21.85 0.26 16.66
CA ASP A 223 22.89 0.33 15.62
C ASP A 223 22.59 1.39 14.54
N ILE A 224 22.50 2.64 15.01
CA ILE A 224 22.00 3.78 14.25
C ILE A 224 22.91 4.12 13.08
N ASP A 225 24.23 4.06 13.27
CA ASP A 225 25.22 4.39 12.24
C ASP A 225 25.15 3.43 11.03
N ASN A 226 24.61 2.22 11.22
CA ASN A 226 24.43 1.23 10.17
C ASN A 226 22.95 0.94 9.84
N PHE A 227 22.03 1.82 10.25
CA PHE A 227 20.59 1.66 9.99
C PHE A 227 20.29 1.35 8.51
N TYR A 228 21.01 2.01 7.59
CA TYR A 228 20.86 1.80 6.15
C TYR A 228 20.94 0.33 5.72
N LYS A 229 21.73 -0.51 6.39
CA LYS A 229 21.87 -1.94 6.04
C LYS A 229 20.55 -2.69 6.25
N ARG A 230 19.84 -2.39 7.35
CA ARG A 230 18.56 -3.03 7.69
C ARG A 230 17.45 -2.54 6.77
N TYR A 231 17.45 -1.24 6.48
CA TYR A 231 16.47 -0.64 5.58
C TYR A 231 16.68 -1.10 4.12
N ASP A 232 17.93 -1.18 3.64
CA ASP A 232 18.25 -1.74 2.31
C ASP A 232 17.83 -3.20 2.22
N ALA A 233 18.17 -4.04 3.21
CA ALA A 233 17.77 -5.44 3.21
C ALA A 233 16.24 -5.61 3.12
N LEU A 234 15.46 -4.77 3.82
CA LEU A 234 13.99 -4.76 3.70
C LEU A 234 13.56 -4.40 2.27
N VAL A 235 14.00 -3.25 1.75
CA VAL A 235 13.60 -2.76 0.41
C VAL A 235 13.97 -3.75 -0.70
N ARG A 236 15.19 -4.29 -0.66
CA ARG A 236 15.67 -5.31 -1.61
C ARG A 236 14.80 -6.56 -1.58
N TYR A 237 14.47 -7.04 -0.39
CA TYR A 237 13.59 -8.19 -0.23
C TYR A 237 12.20 -7.94 -0.83
N LEU A 238 11.62 -6.74 -0.64
CA LEU A 238 10.30 -6.42 -1.19
C LEU A 238 10.30 -6.44 -2.73
N LEU A 239 11.34 -5.87 -3.35
CA LEU A 239 11.53 -5.91 -4.82
C LEU A 239 11.69 -7.35 -5.33
N GLU A 240 12.42 -8.19 -4.60
CA GLU A 240 12.62 -9.60 -4.97
C GLU A 240 11.33 -10.42 -4.81
N ALA A 241 10.65 -10.25 -3.68
CA ALA A 241 9.47 -11.04 -3.33
C ALA A 241 8.20 -10.64 -4.09
N SER A 242 8.13 -9.40 -4.58
CA SER A 242 7.07 -8.93 -5.48
C SER A 242 7.70 -8.11 -6.64
N PRO A 243 8.16 -8.76 -7.72
CA PRO A 243 8.91 -8.12 -8.80
C PRO A 243 8.17 -7.02 -9.57
N ARG A 244 6.83 -7.03 -9.54
CA ARG A 244 5.99 -5.99 -10.16
C ARG A 244 5.71 -4.79 -9.24
N SER A 245 6.39 -4.72 -8.09
CA SER A 245 6.13 -3.69 -7.10
C SER A 245 6.90 -2.39 -7.32
N THR A 246 6.27 -1.30 -6.91
CA THR A 246 6.92 -0.02 -6.61
C THR A 246 6.98 0.16 -5.10
N ILE A 247 8.08 0.73 -4.60
CA ILE A 247 8.26 1.00 -3.17
C ILE A 247 8.29 2.51 -2.92
N ILE A 248 7.40 2.97 -2.05
CA ILE A 248 7.45 4.32 -1.47
C ILE A 248 8.14 4.22 -0.12
N MET A 249 9.40 4.62 -0.08
CA MET A 249 10.17 4.74 1.15
C MET A 249 9.82 6.05 1.85
N CYS A 250 9.71 6.02 3.17
CA CYS A 250 9.45 7.22 3.95
C CYS A 250 10.63 7.56 4.86
N THR A 251 10.95 8.85 4.99
CA THR A 251 11.76 9.30 6.14
C THR A 251 10.97 9.11 7.44
N ILE A 252 11.70 9.06 8.56
CA ILE A 252 11.12 9.00 9.91
C ILE A 252 10.63 10.40 10.29
N LEU A 253 9.49 10.44 10.98
CA LEU A 253 8.87 11.67 11.45
C LEU A 253 9.76 12.37 12.51
N PRO A 254 9.60 13.69 12.72
CA PRO A 254 10.19 14.32 13.90
C PRO A 254 9.62 13.69 15.18
N THR A 255 10.29 13.95 16.29
CA THR A 255 9.83 13.55 17.63
C THR A 255 10.37 14.54 18.66
N TRP A 256 9.55 14.85 19.66
CA TRP A 256 9.95 15.57 20.86
C TRP A 256 9.76 14.72 22.13
N ASP A 257 9.50 13.42 21.95
CA ASP A 257 9.40 12.47 23.06
C ASP A 257 10.70 12.43 23.87
N LYS A 258 10.54 12.62 25.18
CA LYS A 258 11.66 12.63 26.15
C LYS A 258 11.86 11.29 26.85
N ARG A 259 10.95 10.32 26.67
CA ARG A 259 10.99 9.02 27.35
C ARG A 259 12.03 8.10 26.71
N PHE A 260 12.07 8.10 25.38
CA PHE A 260 12.98 7.29 24.57
C PHE A 260 14.07 8.12 23.87
N ASN A 261 13.95 9.46 23.87
CA ASN A 261 14.96 10.40 23.38
C ASN A 261 15.47 10.09 21.94
N GLY A 262 14.56 9.70 21.05
CA GLY A 262 14.91 9.28 19.68
C GLY A 262 15.26 10.41 18.70
N ARG A 263 15.12 11.69 19.10
CA ARG A 263 15.23 12.85 18.18
C ARG A 263 16.59 12.93 17.50
N GLU A 264 17.67 12.75 18.25
CA GLU A 264 19.03 12.77 17.70
C GLU A 264 19.27 11.60 16.74
N GLU A 265 18.68 10.44 17.02
CA GLU A 265 18.83 9.27 16.15
C GLU A 265 18.04 9.43 14.85
N VAL A 266 16.86 10.06 14.90
CA VAL A 266 16.11 10.45 13.69
C VAL A 266 16.96 11.35 12.79
N TRP A 267 17.69 12.32 13.37
CA TRP A 267 18.60 13.19 12.61
C TRP A 267 19.78 12.44 11.96
N LYS A 268 20.21 11.31 12.51
CA LYS A 268 21.24 10.44 11.90
C LYS A 268 20.66 9.46 10.89
N VAL A 269 19.46 8.92 11.12
CA VAL A 269 18.80 7.92 10.28
C VAL A 269 18.26 8.53 8.99
N ASN A 270 17.60 9.68 9.03
CA ASN A 270 16.99 10.25 7.83
C ASN A 270 17.98 10.59 6.70
N PRO A 271 19.18 11.13 6.97
CA PRO A 271 20.24 11.23 5.96
C PRO A 271 20.61 9.90 5.31
N GLN A 272 20.58 8.79 6.06
CA GLN A 272 20.85 7.46 5.51
C GLN A 272 19.74 7.00 4.55
N ILE A 273 18.46 7.18 4.92
CA ILE A 273 17.31 6.88 4.06
C ILE A 273 17.38 7.70 2.75
N ARG A 274 17.67 9.00 2.85
CA ARG A 274 17.84 9.88 1.69
C ARG A 274 18.98 9.45 0.78
N ARG A 275 20.11 9.00 1.34
CA ARG A 275 21.25 8.47 0.56
C ARG A 275 20.86 7.16 -0.15
N LEU A 276 20.15 6.25 0.52
CA LEU A 276 19.61 5.04 -0.13
C LEU A 276 18.68 5.38 -1.30
N ALA A 277 17.76 6.33 -1.12
CA ALA A 277 16.88 6.76 -2.21
C ALA A 277 17.67 7.29 -3.44
N LYS A 278 18.76 8.04 -3.21
CA LYS A 278 19.67 8.48 -4.29
C LYS A 278 20.38 7.31 -4.97
N ILE A 279 20.86 6.33 -4.21
CA ILE A 279 21.48 5.11 -4.74
C ILE A 279 20.48 4.33 -5.60
N TYR A 280 19.26 4.12 -5.12
CA TYR A 280 18.22 3.40 -5.87
C TYR A 280 17.79 4.15 -7.13
N LYS A 281 17.76 5.49 -7.09
CA LYS A 281 17.53 6.31 -8.28
C LYS A 281 18.64 6.13 -9.32
N GLN A 282 19.91 6.11 -8.90
CA GLN A 282 21.05 5.85 -9.81
C GLN A 282 21.02 4.43 -10.39
N GLN A 283 20.52 3.45 -9.63
CA GLN A 283 20.33 2.08 -10.08
C GLN A 283 19.02 1.89 -10.86
N GLU A 284 18.21 2.95 -11.00
CA GLU A 284 16.91 2.95 -11.67
C GLU A 284 15.97 1.85 -11.15
N LEU A 285 16.01 1.59 -9.84
CA LEU A 285 15.05 0.72 -9.17
C LEU A 285 13.70 1.44 -9.03
N PRO A 286 12.56 0.71 -9.00
CA PRO A 286 11.22 1.27 -8.86
C PRO A 286 10.95 1.71 -7.42
N VAL A 287 11.73 2.68 -6.94
CA VAL A 287 11.71 3.19 -5.58
C VAL A 287 11.64 4.71 -5.60
N VAL A 288 10.72 5.26 -4.82
CA VAL A 288 10.52 6.70 -4.64
C VAL A 288 10.55 7.05 -3.15
N LEU A 289 11.10 8.21 -2.80
CA LEU A 289 11.12 8.71 -1.43
C LEU A 289 9.92 9.64 -1.21
N ALA A 290 9.06 9.31 -0.26
CA ALA A 290 8.19 10.26 0.40
C ALA A 290 8.97 10.95 1.54
N GLU A 291 9.30 12.23 1.34
CA GLU A 291 9.94 13.04 2.37
C GLU A 291 8.90 13.47 3.41
N LEU A 292 8.88 12.77 4.55
CA LEU A 292 7.96 13.05 5.66
C LEU A 292 8.53 14.08 6.65
N GLN A 293 9.85 14.25 6.73
CA GLN A 293 10.52 15.23 7.60
C GLN A 293 11.35 16.21 6.78
N GLY A 294 10.66 17.03 5.97
CA GLY A 294 11.20 18.16 5.22
C GLY A 294 10.57 19.49 5.64
N PRO A 295 10.94 20.62 5.02
CA PRO A 295 10.38 21.94 5.33
C PRO A 295 8.85 22.03 5.20
N ASP A 296 8.28 21.24 4.29
CA ASP A 296 6.85 21.11 4.03
C ASP A 296 6.31 19.72 4.45
N GLY A 297 7.09 18.99 5.24
CA GLY A 297 6.72 17.71 5.83
C GLY A 297 6.08 17.90 7.20
N ILE A 298 5.95 16.77 7.91
CA ILE A 298 5.43 16.71 9.28
C ILE A 298 6.41 17.47 10.20
N GLN A 299 5.88 18.38 11.00
CA GLN A 299 6.59 19.15 12.04
C GLN A 299 6.17 18.69 13.45
N ASP A 300 6.84 19.23 14.48
CA ASP A 300 6.59 18.87 15.88
C ASP A 300 5.13 19.16 16.30
N GLU A 301 4.51 20.19 15.72
CA GLU A 301 3.12 20.61 15.99
C GLU A 301 2.08 19.67 15.37
N ASN A 302 2.50 18.78 14.46
CA ASN A 302 1.63 17.79 13.86
C ASN A 302 1.60 16.46 14.65
N LEU A 303 2.40 16.37 15.72
CA LEU A 303 2.42 15.23 16.62
C LEU A 303 1.41 15.41 17.74
N ALA A 304 0.85 14.29 18.19
CA ALA A 304 -0.02 14.23 19.35
C ALA A 304 0.76 14.44 20.66
N SER A 305 0.05 14.46 21.78
CA SER A 305 0.58 14.78 23.12
C SER A 305 1.67 13.84 23.65
N ASP A 306 1.92 12.71 22.98
CA ASP A 306 3.00 11.80 23.34
C ASP A 306 4.33 12.10 22.64
N GLY A 307 4.35 13.06 21.71
CA GLY A 307 5.53 13.50 20.97
C GLY A 307 6.12 12.46 20.03
N MET A 308 5.40 11.38 19.74
CA MET A 308 5.84 10.29 18.86
C MET A 308 4.87 10.03 17.71
N HIS A 309 3.58 10.03 17.99
CA HIS A 309 2.56 9.66 17.01
C HIS A 309 1.94 10.92 16.38
N PRO A 310 1.62 10.90 15.07
CA PRO A 310 0.85 11.96 14.45
C PRO A 310 -0.51 12.17 15.10
N GLY A 311 -0.96 13.42 15.08
CA GLY A 311 -2.37 13.74 15.21
C GLY A 311 -3.12 13.56 13.88
N THR A 312 -4.41 13.93 13.85
CA THR A 312 -5.25 13.81 12.65
C THR A 312 -4.63 14.53 11.44
N ALA A 313 -4.21 15.79 11.63
CA ALA A 313 -3.57 16.58 10.56
C ALA A 313 -2.22 15.99 10.12
N GLY A 314 -1.44 15.43 11.05
CA GLY A 314 -0.17 14.79 10.72
C GLY A 314 -0.35 13.55 9.83
N TYR A 315 -1.39 12.73 10.10
CA TYR A 315 -1.72 11.59 9.24
C TYR A 315 -2.22 12.01 7.85
N GLU A 316 -2.97 13.11 7.74
CA GLU A 316 -3.37 13.69 6.44
C GLU A 316 -2.16 14.16 5.63
N MET A 317 -1.19 14.80 6.29
CA MET A 317 0.06 15.23 5.66
C MET A 317 0.90 14.03 5.19
N MET A 318 0.99 12.96 6.00
CA MET A 318 1.65 11.72 5.60
C MET A 318 1.01 11.14 4.33
N ALA A 319 -0.33 11.06 4.29
CA ALA A 319 -1.05 10.57 3.12
C ALA A 319 -0.78 11.43 1.88
N THR A 320 -0.76 12.75 2.04
CA THR A 320 -0.45 13.69 0.96
C THR A 320 0.97 13.50 0.43
N LYS A 321 1.96 13.34 1.30
CA LYS A 321 3.35 13.10 0.90
C LYS A 321 3.54 11.75 0.21
N MET A 322 2.86 10.72 0.68
CA MET A 322 2.87 9.40 0.03
C MET A 322 2.17 9.46 -1.33
N TYR A 323 1.04 10.15 -1.44
CA TYR A 323 0.34 10.36 -2.70
C TYR A 323 1.25 11.07 -3.72
N GLN A 324 1.93 12.15 -3.33
CA GLN A 324 2.90 12.86 -4.18
C GLN A 324 4.00 11.92 -4.69
N ALA A 325 4.55 11.06 -3.82
CA ALA A 325 5.55 10.07 -4.21
C ALA A 325 5.00 9.00 -5.17
N ILE A 326 3.73 8.59 -5.01
CA ILE A 326 3.07 7.66 -5.94
C ILE A 326 2.84 8.33 -7.30
N VAL A 327 2.47 9.62 -7.33
CA VAL A 327 2.36 10.39 -8.58
C VAL A 327 3.72 10.49 -9.27
N GLU A 328 4.81 10.70 -8.53
CA GLU A 328 6.17 10.64 -9.10
C GLU A 328 6.47 9.26 -9.67
N ALA A 329 6.10 8.18 -8.96
CA ALA A 329 6.30 6.82 -9.43
C ALA A 329 5.55 6.55 -10.75
N ASP A 330 4.32 7.02 -10.87
CA ASP A 330 3.53 6.96 -12.10
C ASP A 330 4.20 7.73 -13.24
N ALA A 331 4.62 8.97 -12.97
CA ALA A 331 5.33 9.79 -13.95
C ALA A 331 6.65 9.15 -14.41
N ARG A 332 7.29 8.34 -13.57
CA ARG A 332 8.49 7.57 -13.88
C ARG A 332 8.20 6.21 -14.54
N GLY A 333 6.93 5.85 -14.72
CA GLY A 333 6.50 4.61 -15.35
C GLY A 333 6.66 3.36 -14.45
N PHE A 334 6.81 3.55 -13.13
CA PHE A 334 7.13 2.46 -12.21
C PHE A 334 5.92 1.61 -11.82
N LEU A 335 4.72 2.18 -11.88
CA LEU A 335 3.51 1.47 -11.49
C LEU A 335 3.15 0.41 -12.53
N GLN A 336 2.97 -0.83 -12.05
CA GLN A 336 2.54 -1.97 -12.83
C GLN A 336 1.33 -2.62 -12.16
N PRO A 337 0.44 -3.31 -12.89
CA PRO A 337 -0.67 -4.03 -12.26
C PRO A 337 -0.16 -5.08 -11.27
N PRO A 338 -0.95 -5.49 -10.27
CA PRO A 338 -0.56 -6.56 -9.36
C PRO A 338 -0.51 -7.92 -10.05
N GLU A 339 0.31 -8.83 -9.53
CA GLU A 339 0.26 -10.24 -9.94
C GLU A 339 -1.10 -10.82 -9.55
N PRO A 340 -1.76 -11.60 -10.43
CA PRO A 340 -2.97 -12.32 -10.06
C PRO A 340 -2.68 -13.28 -8.92
N VAL A 341 -3.41 -13.16 -7.82
CA VAL A 341 -3.35 -14.08 -6.68
C VAL A 341 -4.76 -14.62 -6.47
N PRO A 342 -4.98 -15.94 -6.52
CA PRO A 342 -6.31 -16.51 -6.32
C PRO A 342 -6.92 -16.06 -5.00
N GLY A 343 -8.13 -15.52 -5.07
CA GLY A 343 -8.92 -15.11 -3.90
C GLY A 343 -8.66 -13.69 -3.38
N ILE A 344 -7.74 -12.93 -3.98
CA ILE A 344 -7.52 -11.50 -3.67
C ILE A 344 -8.10 -10.68 -4.82
N LEU A 345 -9.04 -9.78 -4.53
CA LEU A 345 -9.66 -8.95 -5.55
C LEU A 345 -8.83 -7.67 -5.80
N ASP A 346 -9.14 -6.97 -6.89
CA ASP A 346 -8.47 -5.72 -7.24
C ASP A 346 -8.98 -4.51 -6.44
N ASP A 347 -10.22 -4.59 -5.96
CA ASP A 347 -10.88 -3.57 -5.16
C ASP A 347 -11.19 -4.13 -3.77
N GLY A 348 -10.63 -3.49 -2.75
CA GLY A 348 -10.82 -3.89 -1.35
C GLY A 348 -12.27 -3.74 -0.89
N ASP A 349 -13.06 -2.81 -1.45
CA ASP A 349 -14.47 -2.67 -1.07
C ASP A 349 -15.29 -3.88 -1.57
N GLU A 350 -15.00 -4.37 -2.77
CA GLU A 350 -15.61 -5.58 -3.32
C GLU A 350 -15.12 -6.84 -2.59
N GLU A 351 -13.83 -6.92 -2.24
CA GLU A 351 -13.30 -8.05 -1.47
C GLU A 351 -14.03 -8.22 -0.13
N ARG A 352 -14.33 -7.11 0.54
CA ARG A 352 -14.99 -7.10 1.84
C ARG A 352 -16.47 -7.51 1.72
N LYS A 353 -17.18 -7.06 0.67
CA LYS A 353 -18.55 -7.53 0.38
C LYS A 353 -18.58 -9.05 0.16
N ASP A 354 -17.65 -9.58 -0.63
CA ASP A 354 -17.56 -11.01 -0.91
C ASP A 354 -17.25 -11.84 0.34
N GLU A 355 -16.40 -11.35 1.24
CA GLU A 355 -16.14 -12.01 2.52
C GLU A 355 -17.39 -12.11 3.40
N ASP A 356 -18.18 -11.04 3.48
CA ASP A 356 -19.38 -11.04 4.30
C ASP A 356 -20.45 -11.98 3.75
N TYR A 357 -20.56 -12.07 2.42
CA TYR A 357 -21.38 -13.07 1.76
C TYR A 357 -20.90 -14.50 2.07
N LYS A 358 -19.59 -14.77 1.94
CA LYS A 358 -19.01 -16.09 2.28
C LYS A 358 -19.29 -16.49 3.73
N LYS A 359 -19.09 -15.57 4.69
CA LYS A 359 -19.40 -15.82 6.10
C LYS A 359 -20.90 -16.08 6.31
N TRP A 360 -21.77 -15.39 5.58
CA TRP A 360 -23.22 -15.64 5.65
C TRP A 360 -23.56 -17.05 5.16
N VAL A 361 -22.98 -17.49 4.03
CA VAL A 361 -23.15 -18.85 3.51
C VAL A 361 -22.68 -19.89 4.52
N GLU A 362 -21.51 -19.70 5.13
CA GLU A 362 -20.98 -20.61 6.16
C GLU A 362 -21.87 -20.68 7.41
N ARG A 363 -22.36 -19.54 7.90
CA ARG A 363 -23.31 -19.51 9.03
C ARG A 363 -24.59 -20.26 8.69
N LYS A 364 -25.13 -20.04 7.49
CA LYS A 364 -26.34 -20.71 7.02
C LYS A 364 -26.14 -22.23 6.98
N LYS A 365 -25.04 -22.69 6.39
CA LYS A 365 -24.70 -24.12 6.32
C LYS A 365 -24.51 -24.74 7.72
N LYS A 366 -23.85 -24.02 8.62
CA LYS A 366 -23.68 -24.48 10.01
C LYS A 366 -25.02 -24.60 10.74
N LEU A 367 -25.95 -23.68 10.49
CA LEU A 367 -27.29 -23.72 11.05
C LEU A 367 -28.11 -24.89 10.48
N GLU A 368 -28.10 -25.08 9.16
CA GLU A 368 -28.75 -26.22 8.49
C GLU A 368 -28.22 -27.55 9.05
N ASN A 369 -26.90 -27.73 9.14
CA ASN A 369 -26.31 -28.93 9.74
C ASN A 369 -26.68 -29.12 11.22
N ALA A 370 -26.81 -28.03 11.99
CA ALA A 370 -27.20 -28.10 13.40
C ALA A 370 -28.68 -28.48 13.56
N LEU A 371 -29.55 -27.99 12.67
CA LEU A 371 -30.96 -28.37 12.59
C LEU A 371 -31.11 -29.86 12.27
N GLU A 372 -30.41 -30.35 11.24
CA GLU A 372 -30.41 -31.78 10.89
C GLU A 372 -29.90 -32.64 12.06
N ALA A 373 -28.80 -32.24 12.72
CA ALA A 373 -28.28 -32.97 13.88
C ALA A 373 -29.27 -33.00 15.06
N ALA A 374 -30.00 -31.91 15.30
CA ALA A 374 -31.03 -31.85 16.33
C ALA A 374 -32.24 -32.74 16.00
N GLU A 375 -32.69 -32.73 14.74
CA GLU A 375 -33.76 -33.60 14.25
C GLU A 375 -33.38 -35.07 14.37
N GLN A 376 -32.17 -35.46 13.95
CA GLN A 376 -31.67 -36.82 14.09
C GLN A 376 -31.60 -37.26 15.56
N LYS A 377 -31.21 -36.36 16.46
CA LYS A 377 -31.18 -36.64 17.90
C LYS A 377 -32.59 -36.86 18.47
N GLU A 378 -33.58 -36.10 18.01
CA GLU A 378 -34.97 -36.25 18.44
C GLU A 378 -35.59 -37.53 17.88
N ILE A 379 -35.35 -37.85 16.60
CA ILE A 379 -35.75 -39.13 16.00
C ILE A 379 -35.16 -40.30 16.81
N HIS A 380 -33.88 -40.21 17.18
CA HIS A 380 -33.24 -41.24 17.99
C HIS A 380 -33.88 -41.38 19.38
N ARG A 381 -34.24 -40.26 20.03
CA ARG A 381 -34.99 -40.26 21.30
C ARG A 381 -36.34 -40.95 21.16
N MET A 382 -37.11 -40.59 20.12
CA MET A 382 -38.44 -41.15 19.87
C MET A 382 -38.37 -42.65 19.56
N LEU A 383 -37.40 -43.10 18.76
CA LEU A 383 -37.18 -44.52 18.47
C LEU A 383 -36.90 -45.32 19.75
N ALA A 384 -36.03 -44.81 20.63
CA ALA A 384 -35.73 -45.47 21.90
C ALA A 384 -36.95 -45.54 22.84
N GLU A 385 -37.83 -44.53 22.83
CA GLU A 385 -39.07 -44.53 23.60
C GLU A 385 -40.09 -45.55 23.04
N LEU A 386 -40.27 -45.59 21.71
CA LEU A 386 -41.14 -46.56 21.05
C LEU A 386 -40.69 -48.00 21.30
N GLU A 387 -39.38 -48.25 21.33
CA GLU A 387 -38.83 -49.58 21.63
C GLU A 387 -39.09 -50.01 23.08
N LYS A 388 -39.01 -49.08 24.04
CA LYS A 388 -39.41 -49.35 25.44
C LYS A 388 -40.89 -49.71 25.56
N ILE A 389 -41.77 -48.96 24.89
CA ILE A 389 -43.23 -49.22 24.91
C ILE A 389 -43.54 -50.60 24.34
N LYS A 390 -42.86 -50.99 23.25
CA LYS A 390 -43.01 -52.32 22.65
C LYS A 390 -42.59 -53.43 23.62
N ASN A 391 -41.43 -53.28 24.24
CA ASN A 391 -40.91 -54.24 25.21
C ASN A 391 -41.77 -54.33 26.49
N GLU A 392 -42.47 -53.27 26.89
CA GLU A 392 -43.44 -53.30 28.00
C GLU A 392 -44.76 -53.97 27.64
N LYS A 393 -45.23 -53.84 26.39
CA LYS A 393 -46.41 -54.57 25.88
C LYS A 393 -46.16 -56.07 25.76
N ASP A 394 -44.93 -56.47 25.48
CA ASP A 394 -44.53 -57.88 25.34
C ASP A 394 -44.22 -58.57 26.69
N LYS A 395 -44.30 -57.85 27.82
CA LYS A 395 -44.21 -58.46 29.16
C LYS A 395 -45.50 -59.26 29.49
N PRO A 396 -45.39 -60.54 29.87
CA PRO A 396 -46.57 -61.35 30.20
C PRO A 396 -47.30 -60.78 31.43
N LYS A 397 -48.63 -60.61 31.32
CA LYS A 397 -49.48 -60.19 32.45
C LYS A 397 -49.43 -61.24 33.56
N GLU A 398 -48.73 -60.94 34.66
CA GLU A 398 -48.82 -61.74 35.88
C GLU A 398 -50.28 -61.75 36.39
N LYS A 399 -50.90 -62.93 36.34
CA LYS A 399 -52.19 -63.18 36.99
C LYS A 399 -52.02 -62.98 38.51
N LYS A 400 -52.71 -62.00 39.09
CA LYS A 400 -52.88 -61.88 40.54
C LYS A 400 -53.53 -63.16 41.08
N ALA A 401 -52.74 -64.06 41.65
CA ALA A 401 -53.21 -65.20 42.42
C ALA A 401 -53.79 -64.69 43.75
N LYS A 402 -55.10 -64.88 43.96
CA LYS A 402 -55.72 -64.78 45.29
C LYS A 402 -55.17 -65.92 46.15
N SER A 403 -54.29 -65.62 47.09
CA SER A 403 -53.86 -66.58 48.13
C SER A 403 -54.64 -66.29 49.42
N THR A 404 -55.57 -67.19 49.74
CA THR A 404 -56.22 -67.33 51.05
C THR A 404 -55.18 -67.81 52.07
N LYS A 405 -55.06 -67.07 53.17
CA LYS A 405 -54.18 -67.36 54.33
C LYS A 405 -54.40 -68.79 54.86
N LEU A 406 -53.31 -69.50 55.17
CA LEU A 406 -53.23 -70.25 56.43
C LEU A 406 -51.78 -70.45 56.95
N ARG A 407 -51.39 -69.51 57.82
CA ARG A 407 -50.71 -69.67 59.13
C ARG A 407 -49.57 -70.69 59.36
N ARG A 408 -48.53 -70.10 59.99
CA ARG A 408 -47.65 -70.62 61.09
C ARG A 408 -46.51 -71.55 60.66
N ARG A 409 -45.30 -71.50 61.20
CA ARG A 409 -44.60 -70.68 62.23
C ARG A 409 -43.07 -70.97 62.05
N PRO A 410 -42.18 -70.14 62.61
CA PRO A 410 -40.75 -70.16 62.31
C PRO A 410 -39.92 -70.97 63.33
N LYS A 411 -38.70 -71.40 62.94
CA LYS A 411 -37.51 -71.67 63.78
C LYS A 411 -36.34 -72.03 62.85
N MET A 412 -35.32 -71.19 62.71
CA MET A 412 -34.10 -71.03 63.55
C MET A 412 -33.02 -72.08 63.33
N LEU A 413 -31.82 -71.57 63.01
CA LEU A 413 -30.45 -72.07 63.28
C LEU A 413 -30.05 -73.35 62.52
N PHE A 414 -28.84 -73.47 61.95
CA PHE A 414 -27.52 -72.98 62.36
C PHE A 414 -26.67 -72.49 61.18
#